data_AF-A0A2V6SHK2-F1
#
_entry.id   AF-A0A2V6SHK2-F1
#
_cell.length_a   1.000
_cell.length_b   1.000
_cell.length_c   1.000
_cell.angle_alpha   90.00
_cell.angle_beta   90.00
_cell.angle_gamma   90.00
#
_symmetry.space_group_name_H-M   'P 1'
#
loop_
_entity.id
_entity.type
_entity.pdbx_description
1 polymer ?
#
loop_
_entity_poly.entity_id
_entity_poly.type
_entity_poly.pdbx_seq_one_letter_code
_entity_poly.pdbx_strand_id
1 'polypeptide(L)'
;LFWRRLRVRDAVAGTALFLALYLPFVHQGRIPLGSLGAYVAEWRFNGPLFAALQPLASPITLAGLAVLAGLLVAIWARARLSVDSAAAWAWPVATTFALAPSVYPWYLLWLTPFLFTPATRPLAVWTVTILPTYVAVYLERVHGTWGLPWWLVAAEYGAVAAAAMVGLRVARVRDATCAFGVASDPLKRASGRGDR
;
A
#
# COMPACT_ATOMS: atom_id res chain seq x y z
N LEU A 1 19.46 4.02 3.88
CA LEU A 1 20.52 3.91 2.85
C LEU A 1 20.95 5.26 2.21
N PHE A 2 20.08 6.26 2.01
CA PHE A 2 20.49 7.61 1.55
C PHE A 2 20.59 8.67 2.66
N TRP A 3 19.78 8.56 3.72
CA TRP A 3 19.70 9.54 4.82
C TRP A 3 20.99 9.77 5.61
N ARG A 4 21.88 8.77 5.70
CA ARG A 4 23.20 8.94 6.34
C ARG A 4 24.17 9.80 5.51
N ARG A 5 23.86 10.06 4.24
CA ARG A 5 24.65 10.92 3.34
C ARG A 5 24.07 12.32 3.17
N LEU A 6 22.83 12.53 3.61
CA LEU A 6 22.17 13.84 3.56
C LEU A 6 22.78 14.74 4.64
N ARG A 7 23.48 15.79 4.22
CA ARG A 7 23.95 16.84 5.12
C ARG A 7 22.81 17.81 5.39
N VAL A 8 22.88 18.53 6.51
CA VAL A 8 21.93 19.62 6.82
C VAL A 8 21.85 20.62 5.66
N ARG A 9 22.99 20.91 5.01
CA ARG A 9 23.05 21.76 3.81
C ARG A 9 22.15 21.26 2.68
N ASP A 10 22.11 19.95 2.43
CA ASP A 10 21.34 19.37 1.34
C ASP A 10 19.84 19.44 1.65
N ALA A 11 19.47 19.24 2.92
CA ALA A 11 18.10 19.46 3.39
C ALA A 11 17.68 20.93 3.23
N VAL A 12 18.52 21.87 3.69
CA VAL A 12 18.27 23.31 3.56
C VAL A 12 18.16 23.71 2.09
N ALA A 13 19.08 23.26 1.23
CA ALA A 13 19.04 23.55 -0.19
C ALA A 13 17.79 22.97 -0.88
N GLY A 14 17.43 21.73 -0.54
CA GLY A 14 16.21 21.09 -1.05
C GLY A 14 14.95 21.82 -0.62
N THR A 15 14.84 22.21 0.66
CA THR A 15 13.73 23.01 1.18
C THR A 15 13.68 24.40 0.54
N ALA A 16 14.82 25.08 0.42
CA ALA A 16 14.89 26.40 -0.21
C ALA A 16 14.48 26.34 -1.69
N LEU A 17 14.95 25.34 -2.42
CA LEU A 17 14.54 25.11 -3.81
C LEU A 17 13.04 24.83 -3.91
N PHE A 18 12.52 23.93 -3.08
CA PHE A 18 11.08 23.62 -3.03
C PHE A 18 10.26 24.89 -2.78
N LEU A 19 10.64 25.69 -1.77
CA LEU A 19 9.96 26.95 -1.45
C LEU A 19 10.10 27.95 -2.61
N ALA A 20 11.27 28.11 -3.21
CA ALA A 20 11.49 29.02 -4.33
C ALA A 20 10.63 28.65 -5.56
N LEU A 21 10.43 27.35 -5.81
CA LEU A 21 9.55 26.85 -6.86
C LEU A 21 8.06 27.03 -6.53
N TYR A 22 7.70 26.97 -5.25
CA TYR A 22 6.29 26.99 -4.82
C TYR A 22 5.78 28.42 -4.52
N LEU A 23 6.65 29.31 -4.05
CA LEU A 23 6.31 30.66 -3.63
C LEU A 23 5.65 31.51 -4.72
N PRO A 24 6.06 31.44 -6.02
CA PRO A 24 5.40 32.19 -7.10
C PRO A 24 3.92 31.85 -7.27
N PHE A 25 3.47 30.70 -6.77
CA PHE A 25 2.08 30.26 -6.85
C PHE A 25 1.25 30.72 -5.65
N VAL A 26 1.87 31.20 -4.56
CA VAL A 26 1.12 31.67 -3.38
C VAL A 26 0.26 32.87 -3.75
N HIS A 27 -1.06 32.72 -3.59
CA HIS A 27 -2.03 33.75 -3.91
C HIS A 27 -2.85 34.08 -2.66
N GLN A 28 -2.93 35.37 -2.30
CA GLN A 28 -3.66 35.86 -1.11
C GLN A 28 -3.22 35.19 0.21
N GLY A 29 -1.91 34.93 0.37
CA GLY A 29 -1.36 34.28 1.56
C GLY A 29 -1.73 32.79 1.69
N ARG A 30 -2.35 32.20 0.66
CA ARG A 30 -2.70 30.78 0.62
C ARG A 30 -1.82 30.06 -0.39
N ILE A 31 -1.29 28.92 0.05
CA ILE A 31 -0.68 27.91 -0.80
C ILE A 31 -1.80 27.36 -1.69
N PRO A 32 -1.73 27.51 -3.03
CA PRO A 32 -2.75 26.97 -3.91
C PRO A 32 -2.59 25.45 -3.95
N LEU A 33 -3.36 24.76 -3.12
CA LEU A 33 -3.51 23.30 -3.22
C LEU A 33 -4.28 22.89 -4.49
N GLY A 34 -4.66 23.86 -5.34
CA GLY A 34 -5.35 23.64 -6.60
C GLY A 34 -6.66 22.88 -6.38
N SER A 35 -6.94 21.94 -7.28
CA SER A 35 -8.12 21.07 -7.22
C SER A 35 -8.01 19.94 -6.20
N LEU A 36 -6.95 19.86 -5.38
CA LEU A 36 -6.75 18.74 -4.46
C LEU A 36 -7.89 18.60 -3.45
N GLY A 37 -8.41 19.71 -2.94
CA GLY A 37 -9.57 19.71 -2.04
C GLY A 37 -10.82 19.18 -2.72
N ALA A 38 -11.12 19.65 -3.94
CA ALA A 38 -12.26 19.18 -4.73
C ALA A 38 -12.10 17.70 -5.11
N TYR A 39 -10.89 17.27 -5.48
CA TYR A 39 -10.56 15.89 -5.75
C TYR A 39 -10.84 15.00 -4.53
N VAL A 40 -10.31 15.35 -3.37
CA VAL A 40 -10.56 14.58 -2.14
C VAL A 40 -12.02 14.63 -1.72
N ALA A 41 -12.76 15.71 -1.98
CA ALA A 41 -14.15 15.87 -1.58
C ALA A 41 -15.15 15.14 -2.52
N GLU A 42 -14.87 15.11 -3.82
CA GLU A 42 -15.87 14.74 -4.83
C GLU A 42 -15.50 13.47 -5.61
N TRP A 43 -14.21 13.18 -5.78
CA TRP A 43 -13.79 12.09 -6.66
C TRP A 43 -13.82 10.76 -5.91
N ARG A 44 -14.75 9.88 -6.31
CA ARG A 44 -14.93 8.53 -5.75
C ARG A 44 -14.83 7.50 -6.85
N PHE A 45 -13.94 6.53 -6.66
CA PHE A 45 -13.78 5.46 -7.63
C PHE A 45 -13.09 4.24 -7.03
N ASN A 46 -13.73 3.07 -7.07
CA ASN A 46 -13.12 1.81 -6.62
C ASN A 46 -12.51 1.88 -5.19
N GLY A 47 -13.19 2.54 -4.25
CA GLY A 47 -12.75 2.68 -2.87
C GLY A 47 -13.74 2.06 -1.89
N PRO A 48 -13.97 0.73 -1.87
CA PRO A 48 -15.01 0.11 -1.04
C PRO A 48 -14.77 0.31 0.47
N LEU A 49 -13.51 0.28 0.93
CA LEU A 49 -13.19 0.54 2.33
C LEU A 49 -13.48 1.99 2.71
N PHE A 50 -13.13 2.94 1.84
CA PHE A 50 -13.51 4.34 2.02
C PHE A 50 -15.03 4.50 2.06
N ALA A 51 -15.76 3.85 1.15
CA ALA A 51 -17.22 3.92 1.07
C ALA A 51 -17.92 3.34 2.31
N ALA A 52 -17.31 2.37 2.99
CA ALA A 52 -17.79 1.85 4.26
C ALA A 52 -17.51 2.80 5.44
N LEU A 53 -16.43 3.58 5.37
CA LEU A 53 -15.99 4.48 6.45
C LEU A 53 -16.56 5.90 6.32
N GLN A 54 -16.95 6.34 5.11
CA GLN A 54 -17.48 7.69 4.85
C GLN A 54 -18.67 8.11 5.73
N PRO A 55 -19.54 7.22 6.27
CA PRO A 55 -20.60 7.66 7.18
C PRO A 55 -20.08 8.13 8.55
N LEU A 56 -18.83 7.80 8.89
CA LEU A 56 -18.26 8.01 10.23
C LEU A 56 -17.39 9.27 10.32
N ALA A 57 -16.87 9.77 9.21
CA ALA A 57 -15.91 10.87 9.18
C ALA A 57 -15.90 11.60 7.84
N SER A 58 -15.41 12.84 7.84
CA SER A 58 -15.29 13.62 6.60
C SER A 58 -14.31 12.98 5.61
N PRO A 59 -14.47 13.19 4.29
CA PRO A 59 -13.54 12.68 3.29
C PRO A 59 -12.08 13.08 3.50
N ILE A 60 -11.85 14.32 3.93
CA ILE A 60 -10.50 14.83 4.21
C ILE A 60 -9.90 14.09 5.40
N THR A 61 -10.69 13.86 6.44
CA THR A 61 -10.28 13.07 7.61
C THR A 61 -9.91 11.64 7.19
N LEU A 62 -10.75 10.98 6.39
CA LEU A 62 -10.49 9.61 5.92
C LEU A 62 -9.27 9.53 5.01
N ALA A 63 -9.06 10.51 4.11
CA ALA A 63 -7.85 10.58 3.31
C ALA A 63 -6.60 10.76 4.19
N GLY A 64 -6.68 11.61 5.22
CA GLY A 64 -5.61 11.76 6.21
C GLY A 64 -5.34 10.46 6.99
N LEU A 65 -6.39 9.74 7.39
CA LEU A 65 -6.28 8.45 8.06
C LEU A 65 -5.70 7.36 7.14
N ALA A 66 -6.01 7.38 5.84
CA ALA A 66 -5.42 6.47 4.86
C ALA A 66 -3.90 6.66 4.76
N VAL A 67 -3.45 7.91 4.67
CA VAL A 67 -2.02 8.26 4.67
C VAL A 67 -1.37 7.85 5.99
N LEU A 68 -2.01 8.16 7.12
CA LEU A 68 -1.51 7.78 8.45
C LEU A 68 -1.37 6.26 8.57
N ALA A 69 -2.36 5.48 8.12
CA ALA A 69 -2.31 4.02 8.13
C ALA A 69 -1.13 3.50 7.31
N GLY A 70 -0.88 4.05 6.12
CA GLY A 70 0.30 3.74 5.32
C GLY A 70 1.61 4.05 6.06
N LEU A 71 1.71 5.20 6.72
CA LEU A 71 2.87 5.58 7.52
C LEU A 71 3.09 4.66 8.73
N LEU A 72 2.01 4.25 9.41
CA LEU A 72 2.08 3.29 10.51
C LEU A 72 2.56 1.92 10.03
N VAL A 73 2.07 1.45 8.87
CA VAL A 73 2.57 0.23 8.22
C VAL A 73 4.04 0.39 7.83
N ALA A 74 4.47 1.57 7.37
CA ALA A 74 5.88 1.84 7.10
C ALA A 74 6.73 1.72 8.36
N ILE A 75 6.34 2.37 9.46
CA ILE A 75 7.06 2.32 10.74
C ILE A 75 7.17 0.86 11.22
N TRP A 76 6.06 0.13 11.23
CA TRP A 76 6.04 -1.27 11.59
C TRP A 76 6.96 -2.12 10.69
N ALA A 77 6.87 -1.94 9.38
CA ALA A 77 7.68 -2.67 8.42
C ALA A 77 9.17 -2.37 8.60
N ARG A 78 9.56 -1.13 8.90
CA ARG A 78 10.96 -0.77 9.17
C ARG A 78 11.50 -1.36 10.46
N ALA A 79 10.63 -1.60 11.45
CA ALA A 79 11.01 -2.24 12.70
C ALA A 79 11.13 -3.77 12.58
N ARG A 80 10.49 -4.39 11.58
CA ARG A 80 10.32 -5.86 11.51
C ARG A 80 10.92 -6.52 10.28
N LEU A 81 11.08 -5.79 9.18
CA LEU A 81 11.51 -6.34 7.89
C LEU A 81 12.86 -5.76 7.48
N SER A 82 13.62 -6.55 6.72
CA SER A 82 14.85 -6.08 6.08
C SER A 82 14.56 -4.88 5.16
N VAL A 83 15.54 -3.97 5.06
CA VAL A 83 15.50 -2.85 4.10
C VAL A 83 15.38 -3.35 2.66
N ASP A 84 15.94 -4.52 2.35
CA ASP A 84 15.90 -5.11 1.01
C ASP A 84 14.60 -5.87 0.73
N SER A 85 13.71 -5.97 1.72
CA SER A 85 12.42 -6.62 1.56
C SER A 85 11.48 -5.74 0.72
N ALA A 86 11.06 -6.25 -0.44
CA ALA A 86 10.05 -5.61 -1.29
C ALA A 86 8.74 -5.30 -0.52
N ALA A 87 8.34 -6.20 0.38
CA ALA A 87 7.16 -6.04 1.22
C ALA A 87 7.24 -4.80 2.12
N ALA A 88 8.43 -4.44 2.59
CA ALA A 88 8.60 -3.29 3.47
C ALA A 88 8.33 -1.95 2.77
N TRP A 89 8.39 -1.92 1.44
CA TRP A 89 8.14 -0.74 0.62
C TRP A 89 6.74 -0.76 -0.01
N ALA A 90 6.27 -1.93 -0.46
CA ALA A 90 5.00 -2.05 -1.16
C ALA A 90 3.77 -1.92 -0.24
N TRP A 91 3.79 -2.57 0.93
CA TRP A 91 2.62 -2.59 1.82
C TRP A 91 2.21 -1.22 2.36
N PRO A 92 3.12 -0.31 2.77
CA PRO A 92 2.75 1.05 3.17
C PRO A 92 1.95 1.82 2.11
N VAL A 93 2.40 1.74 0.86
CA VAL A 93 1.76 2.41 -0.29
C VAL A 93 0.42 1.75 -0.59
N ALA A 94 0.39 0.41 -0.64
CA ALA A 94 -0.83 -0.35 -0.88
C ALA A 94 -1.90 -0.09 0.20
N THR A 95 -1.52 0.01 1.47
CA THR A 95 -2.44 0.37 2.57
C THR A 95 -3.05 1.75 2.37
N THR A 96 -2.23 2.72 1.96
CA THR A 96 -2.73 4.07 1.66
C THR A 96 -3.75 4.03 0.53
N PHE A 97 -3.45 3.32 -0.56
CA PHE A 97 -4.38 3.19 -1.68
C PHE A 97 -5.65 2.44 -1.31
N ALA A 98 -5.56 1.35 -0.57
CA ALA A 98 -6.74 0.55 -0.21
C ALA A 98 -7.77 1.34 0.61
N LEU A 99 -7.31 2.35 1.36
CA LEU A 99 -8.13 3.24 2.17
C LEU A 99 -8.44 4.57 1.47
N ALA A 100 -7.87 4.82 0.29
CA ALA A 100 -8.08 6.05 -0.45
C ALA A 100 -9.51 6.11 -1.01
N PRO A 101 -10.07 7.33 -1.19
CA PRO A 101 -11.38 7.50 -1.81
C PRO A 101 -11.45 7.05 -3.28
N SER A 102 -10.30 7.02 -3.95
CA SER A 102 -10.19 6.67 -5.36
C SER A 102 -8.94 5.83 -5.61
N VAL A 103 -9.10 4.69 -6.30
CA VAL A 103 -7.99 3.85 -6.75
C VAL A 103 -8.14 3.53 -8.23
N TYR A 104 -7.23 4.05 -9.04
CA TYR A 104 -7.17 3.75 -10.46
C TYR A 104 -6.08 2.73 -10.78
N PRO A 105 -6.20 1.95 -11.87
CA PRO A 105 -5.20 0.96 -12.25
C PRO A 105 -3.77 1.49 -12.32
N TRP A 106 -3.57 2.71 -12.82
CA TRP A 106 -2.24 3.32 -12.92
C TRP A 106 -1.62 3.70 -11.58
N TYR A 107 -2.39 3.76 -10.49
CA TYR A 107 -1.82 3.96 -9.15
C TYR A 107 -1.05 2.72 -8.70
N LEU A 108 -1.49 1.51 -9.09
CA LEU A 108 -0.81 0.28 -8.71
C LEU A 108 0.47 0.04 -9.54
N LEU A 109 0.70 0.79 -10.62
CA LEU A 109 1.98 0.75 -11.36
C LEU A 109 3.17 1.13 -10.48
N TRP A 110 2.98 1.99 -9.49
CA TRP A 110 4.02 2.35 -8.52
C TRP A 110 4.48 1.17 -7.65
N LEU A 111 3.69 0.10 -7.58
CA LEU A 111 4.04 -1.12 -6.84
C LEU A 111 4.85 -2.11 -7.67
N THR A 112 4.88 -1.97 -9.00
CA THR A 112 5.50 -2.91 -9.94
C THR A 112 6.91 -3.38 -9.59
N PRO A 113 7.88 -2.54 -9.14
CA PRO A 113 9.21 -3.02 -8.80
C PRO A 113 9.23 -4.00 -7.61
N PHE A 114 8.14 -4.09 -6.85
CA PHE A 114 8.05 -4.89 -5.63
C PHE A 114 7.20 -6.17 -5.77
N LEU A 115 6.54 -6.40 -6.90
CA LEU A 115 5.49 -7.44 -7.04
C LEU A 115 6.01 -8.87 -7.21
N PHE A 116 7.32 -9.05 -7.33
CA PHE A 116 7.94 -10.34 -7.69
C PHE A 116 8.26 -11.24 -6.50
N THR A 117 7.76 -10.94 -5.30
CA THR A 117 8.04 -11.74 -4.09
C THR A 117 6.80 -12.44 -3.54
N PRO A 118 6.93 -13.58 -2.85
CA PRO A 118 5.78 -14.25 -2.23
C PRO A 118 4.97 -13.35 -1.29
N ALA A 119 5.65 -12.47 -0.55
CA ALA A 119 5.04 -11.55 0.42
C ALA A 119 4.23 -10.41 -0.23
N THR A 120 4.41 -10.18 -1.54
CA THR A 120 3.71 -9.13 -2.31
C THR A 120 2.75 -9.69 -3.36
N ARG A 121 2.56 -11.02 -3.42
CA ARG A 121 1.61 -11.67 -4.34
C ARG A 121 0.18 -11.12 -4.28
N PRO A 122 -0.40 -10.79 -3.12
CA PRO A 122 -1.73 -10.18 -3.09
C PRO A 122 -1.78 -8.85 -3.83
N LEU A 123 -0.70 -8.07 -3.78
CA LEU A 123 -0.57 -6.80 -4.49
C LEU A 123 -0.38 -7.02 -6.00
N ALA A 124 0.31 -8.10 -6.39
CA ALA A 124 0.41 -8.50 -7.79
C ALA A 124 -0.96 -8.89 -8.36
N VAL A 125 -1.73 -9.66 -7.60
CA VAL A 125 -3.13 -9.99 -7.92
C VAL A 125 -3.97 -8.73 -8.01
N TRP A 126 -3.82 -7.79 -7.07
CA TRP A 126 -4.56 -6.52 -7.10
C TRP A 126 -4.26 -5.70 -8.36
N THR A 127 -2.98 -5.63 -8.75
CA THR A 127 -2.53 -4.91 -9.95
C THR A 127 -3.18 -5.45 -11.24
N VAL A 128 -3.49 -6.74 -11.30
CA VAL A 128 -4.18 -7.36 -12.44
C VAL A 128 -5.71 -7.24 -12.31
N THR A 129 -6.24 -7.50 -11.12
CA THR A 129 -7.69 -7.57 -10.87
C THR A 129 -8.36 -6.21 -10.82
N ILE A 130 -7.60 -5.12 -10.72
CA ILE A 130 -8.12 -3.75 -10.88
C ILE A 130 -8.35 -3.36 -12.34
N LEU A 131 -7.76 -4.05 -13.33
CA LEU A 131 -7.88 -3.67 -14.75
C LEU A 131 -9.33 -3.62 -15.26
N PRO A 132 -10.23 -4.54 -14.89
CA PRO A 132 -11.64 -4.48 -15.26
C PRO A 132 -12.38 -3.22 -14.80
N THR A 133 -11.82 -2.41 -13.88
CA THR A 133 -12.45 -1.15 -13.46
C THR A 133 -12.65 -0.16 -14.61
N TYR A 134 -11.93 -0.32 -15.73
CA TYR A 134 -12.22 0.42 -16.97
C TYR A 134 -13.61 0.18 -17.56
N VAL A 135 -14.34 -0.85 -17.10
CA VAL A 135 -15.77 -1.02 -17.40
C VAL A 135 -16.58 0.23 -17.01
N ALA A 136 -16.19 0.99 -16.00
CA ALA A 136 -16.86 2.25 -15.66
C ALA A 136 -16.88 3.24 -16.83
N VAL A 137 -15.78 3.34 -17.60
CA VAL A 137 -15.70 4.21 -18.79
C VAL A 137 -16.64 3.72 -19.89
N TYR A 138 -16.79 2.40 -20.02
CA TYR A 138 -17.75 1.81 -20.96
C TYR A 138 -19.19 2.10 -20.52
N LEU A 139 -19.52 1.92 -19.24
CA LEU A 139 -20.85 2.17 -18.69
C LEU A 139 -21.25 3.63 -18.78
N GLU A 140 -20.30 4.55 -18.56
CA GLU A 140 -20.54 5.98 -18.74
C GLU A 140 -20.91 6.29 -20.20
N ARG A 141 -20.20 5.70 -21.17
CA ARG A 141 -20.47 5.91 -22.60
C ARG A 141 -21.80 5.34 -23.07
N VAL A 142 -22.18 4.16 -22.58
CA VAL A 142 -23.37 3.44 -23.07
C VAL A 142 -24.63 3.79 -22.28
N HIS A 143 -24.50 3.98 -20.97
CA HIS A 143 -25.63 4.16 -20.06
C HIS A 143 -25.62 5.51 -19.33
N GLY A 144 -24.61 6.36 -19.53
CA GLY A 144 -24.48 7.64 -18.82
C GLY A 144 -24.19 7.47 -17.32
N THR A 145 -23.81 6.27 -16.87
CA THR A 145 -23.61 5.97 -15.45
C THR A 145 -22.12 5.80 -15.13
N TRP A 146 -21.61 6.65 -14.25
CA TRP A 146 -20.27 6.50 -13.68
C TRP A 146 -20.33 5.63 -12.42
N GLY A 147 -19.55 4.55 -12.40
CA GLY A 147 -19.45 3.67 -11.25
C GLY A 147 -19.13 2.24 -11.63
N LEU A 148 -18.83 1.43 -10.62
CA LEU A 148 -18.54 0.00 -10.78
C LEU A 148 -19.70 -0.82 -10.25
N PRO A 149 -20.13 -1.88 -10.97
CA PRO A 149 -21.03 -2.87 -10.41
C PRO A 149 -20.43 -3.50 -9.14
N TRP A 150 -21.24 -3.69 -8.11
CA TRP A 150 -20.76 -4.22 -6.82
C TRP A 150 -20.08 -5.59 -6.96
N TRP A 151 -20.55 -6.44 -7.88
CA TRP A 151 -19.99 -7.77 -8.11
C TRP A 151 -18.57 -7.70 -8.66
N LEU A 152 -18.24 -6.65 -9.42
CA LEU A 152 -16.91 -6.45 -9.98
C LEU A 152 -15.93 -6.05 -8.87
N VAL A 153 -16.36 -5.13 -8.01
CA VAL A 153 -15.60 -4.74 -6.80
C VAL A 153 -15.42 -5.95 -5.87
N ALA A 154 -16.47 -6.75 -5.67
CA ALA A 154 -16.39 -7.96 -4.86
C ALA A 154 -15.41 -9.00 -5.46
N ALA A 155 -15.41 -9.17 -6.78
CA ALA A 155 -14.48 -10.07 -7.47
C ALA A 155 -13.03 -9.60 -7.36
N GLU A 156 -12.77 -8.30 -7.56
CA GLU A 156 -11.44 -7.68 -7.41
C GLU A 156 -10.90 -7.90 -6.00
N TYR A 157 -11.58 -7.35 -5.00
CA TYR A 157 -11.10 -7.40 -3.61
C TYR A 157 -11.16 -8.81 -3.02
N GLY A 158 -12.09 -9.65 -3.48
CA GLY A 158 -12.18 -11.07 -3.14
C GLY A 158 -10.96 -11.85 -3.61
N ALA A 159 -10.48 -11.61 -4.83
CA ALA A 159 -9.27 -12.23 -5.35
C ALA A 159 -8.02 -11.81 -4.56
N VAL A 160 -7.92 -10.54 -4.18
CA VAL A 160 -6.84 -10.02 -3.34
C VAL A 160 -6.86 -10.67 -1.95
N ALA A 161 -8.03 -10.74 -1.32
CA ALA A 161 -8.21 -11.40 -0.03
C ALA A 161 -7.87 -12.89 -0.08
N ALA A 162 -8.30 -13.60 -1.13
CA ALA A 162 -7.96 -15.00 -1.35
C ALA A 162 -6.44 -15.20 -1.48
N ALA A 163 -5.77 -14.38 -2.28
CA ALA A 163 -4.32 -14.44 -2.44
C ALA A 163 -3.57 -14.19 -1.11
N ALA A 164 -4.04 -13.24 -0.29
CA ALA A 164 -3.49 -12.98 1.03
C ALA A 164 -3.69 -14.16 1.98
N MET A 165 -4.90 -14.74 2.02
CA MET A 165 -5.20 -15.91 2.85
C MET A 165 -4.35 -17.12 2.49
N VAL A 166 -4.20 -17.41 1.19
CA VAL A 166 -3.34 -18.50 0.71
C VAL A 166 -1.88 -18.24 1.11
N GLY A 167 -1.39 -17.02 0.93
CA GLY A 167 -0.03 -16.63 1.34
C GLY A 167 0.22 -16.85 2.84
N LEU A 168 -0.73 -16.44 3.69
CA LEU A 168 -0.65 -16.63 5.15
C LEU A 168 -0.68 -18.12 5.53
N ARG A 169 -1.52 -18.92 4.89
CA ARG A 169 -1.59 -20.38 5.13
C ARG A 169 -0.27 -21.06 4.77
N VAL A 170 0.29 -20.75 3.61
CA VAL A 170 1.57 -21.34 3.16
C VAL A 170 2.72 -20.93 4.08
N ALA A 171 2.77 -19.68 4.54
CA ALA A 171 3.78 -19.22 5.50
C ALA A 171 3.71 -20.01 6.83
N ARG A 172 2.51 -20.15 7.40
CA ARG A 172 2.31 -20.91 8.65
C ARG A 172 2.71 -22.38 8.54
N VAL A 173 2.44 -23.02 7.41
CA VAL A 173 2.85 -24.42 7.18
C VAL A 173 4.36 -24.54 7.16
N ARG A 174 5.07 -23.63 6.49
CA ARG A 174 6.55 -23.65 6.42
C ARG A 174 7.18 -23.45 7.80
N ASP A 175 6.65 -22.53 8.60
CA ASP A 175 7.13 -22.29 9.96
C ASP A 175 6.94 -23.54 10.83
N ALA A 176 5.78 -24.21 10.72
CA ALA A 176 5.52 -25.47 11.42
C ALA A 176 6.51 -26.57 10.99
N THR A 177 6.74 -26.77 9.69
CA THR A 177 7.68 -27.79 9.20
C THR A 177 9.11 -27.53 9.65
N CYS A 178 9.58 -26.27 9.65
CA CYS A 178 10.89 -25.93 10.20
C CYS A 178 10.97 -26.18 11.72
N ALA A 179 9.92 -25.83 12.47
CA ALA A 179 9.88 -26.09 13.90
C ALA A 179 9.91 -27.60 14.22
N PHE A 180 9.17 -28.42 13.46
CA PHE A 180 9.21 -29.89 13.58
C PHE A 180 10.58 -30.46 13.19
N GLY A 181 11.18 -29.99 12.09
CA GLY A 181 12.51 -30.45 11.64
C GLY A 181 13.63 -30.14 12.64
N VAL A 182 13.58 -29.00 13.32
CA VAL A 182 14.51 -28.64 14.41
C VAL A 182 14.26 -29.49 15.66
N ALA A 183 13.01 -29.83 15.96
CA ALA A 183 12.66 -30.69 17.09
C ALA A 183 13.05 -32.16 16.86
N SER A 184 13.08 -32.61 15.60
CA SER A 184 13.36 -33.99 15.20
C SER A 184 14.82 -34.26 14.81
N ASP A 185 15.76 -33.35 15.10
CA ASP A 185 17.20 -33.56 14.88
C ASP A 185 17.90 -34.01 16.19
N PRO A 186 17.86 -35.32 16.55
CA PRO A 186 18.47 -35.83 17.76
C PRO A 186 20.01 -35.78 17.75
N LEU A 187 20.65 -35.58 16.59
CA LEU A 187 22.11 -35.61 16.45
C LEU A 187 22.80 -34.35 17.01
N LYS A 188 22.11 -33.21 17.09
CA LYS A 188 22.66 -31.99 17.73
C LYS A 188 22.52 -31.95 19.26
N ARG A 189 21.63 -32.74 19.86
CA ARG A 189 21.52 -32.83 21.33
C ARG A 189 22.58 -33.74 21.95
N ALA A 190 23.15 -34.66 21.18
CA ALA A 190 24.13 -35.62 21.70
C ALA A 190 25.59 -35.12 21.63
N SER A 191 25.93 -34.18 20.75
CA SER A 191 27.33 -33.73 20.57
C SER A 191 27.78 -32.61 21.53
N GLY A 192 26.92 -32.17 22.45
CA GLY A 192 27.26 -31.16 23.48
C GLY A 192 27.70 -31.75 24.83
N ARG A 193 27.80 -33.08 24.94
CA ARG A 193 28.13 -33.76 26.20
C ARG A 193 29.23 -34.80 25.97
N GLY A 194 30.39 -34.32 25.57
CA GLY A 194 31.57 -35.16 25.38
C GLY A 194 32.75 -34.33 24.89
N ASP A 195 33.39 -33.59 25.81
CA ASP A 195 34.82 -33.76 26.08
C ASP A 195 35.34 -32.73 27.09
N ARG A 196 35.83 -33.29 28.20
CA ARG A 196 36.72 -32.76 29.26
C ARG A 196 36.12 -31.86 30.33
#